data_AF-A0A4Q2E825-F1
#
_entry.id   AF-A0A4Q2E825-F1
#
_cell.length_a   1.000
_cell.length_b   1.000
_cell.length_c   1.000
_cell.angle_alpha   90.00
_cell.angle_beta   90.00
_cell.angle_gamma   90.00
#
_symmetry.space_group_name_H-M   'P 1'
#
loop_
_entity.id
_entity.type
_entity.pdbx_description
1 polymer ?
#
loop_
_entity_poly.entity_id
_entity_poly.type
_entity_poly.pdbx_seq_one_letter_code
_entity_poly.pdbx_strand_id
1 'polypeptide(L)'
;MIKGKLISSQRYLDNAKVADRALRFKRFIVSVYPIVLRGQQYTILMDGHHNYAAAKLAGVAPDYRPIGKKVLKIIGGLSEAERQGLFINNVTDSNYYYVETGEVVQELLLPDTSVKFQAHAGNQWIFGK
;
A
#
# COMPACT_ATOMS: atom_id res chain seq x y z
N MET A 1 2.84 -11.65 5.11
CA MET A 1 1.94 -11.76 6.29
C MET A 1 1.98 -10.44 7.05
N ILE A 2 0.86 -10.01 7.65
CA ILE A 2 0.74 -8.71 8.33
C ILE A 2 1.74 -8.60 9.48
N LYS A 3 2.42 -7.46 9.58
CA LYS A 3 3.30 -7.04 10.67
C LYS A 3 3.04 -5.57 10.99
N GLY A 4 2.80 -5.25 12.27
CA GLY A 4 2.45 -3.90 12.67
C GLY A 4 1.08 -3.45 12.13
N LYS A 5 0.82 -2.13 12.13
CA LYS A 5 -0.46 -1.55 11.71
C LYS A 5 -0.61 -1.61 10.18
N LEU A 6 -1.83 -1.91 9.71
CA LEU A 6 -2.16 -1.93 8.27
C LEU A 6 -2.44 -0.50 7.78
N ILE A 7 -1.71 -0.06 6.76
CA ILE A 7 -1.81 1.29 6.19
C ILE A 7 -2.01 1.23 4.67
N SER A 8 -2.57 2.29 4.09
CA SER A 8 -2.72 2.46 2.64
C SER A 8 -2.62 3.94 2.28
N SER A 9 -2.20 4.25 1.04
CA SER A 9 -2.25 5.58 0.44
C SER A 9 -3.19 5.64 -0.78
N GLN A 10 -4.03 4.60 -0.94
CA GLN A 10 -5.11 4.54 -1.91
C GLN A 10 -6.47 4.50 -1.17
N ARG A 11 -7.35 5.46 -1.46
CA ARG A 11 -8.69 5.62 -0.91
C ARG A 11 -9.79 5.38 -1.93
N TYR A 12 -9.50 5.55 -3.23
CA TYR A 12 -10.51 5.39 -4.26
C TYR A 12 -11.10 3.97 -4.22
N LEU A 13 -12.43 3.93 -4.12
CA LEU A 13 -13.24 2.72 -4.17
C LEU A 13 -14.40 2.93 -5.14
N ASP A 14 -14.66 1.90 -5.92
CA ASP A 14 -15.83 1.80 -6.79
C ASP A 14 -16.87 0.98 -6.03
N ASN A 15 -17.86 1.68 -5.46
CA ASN A 15 -18.85 1.08 -4.57
C ASN A 15 -19.68 -0.01 -5.26
N ALA A 16 -19.93 0.10 -6.57
CA ALA A 16 -20.63 -0.92 -7.33
C ALA A 16 -19.80 -2.21 -7.39
N LYS A 17 -18.49 -2.10 -7.68
CA LYS A 17 -17.58 -3.25 -7.65
C LYS A 17 -17.42 -3.85 -6.26
N VAL A 18 -17.40 -3.02 -5.21
CA VAL A 18 -17.30 -3.50 -3.82
C VAL A 18 -18.53 -4.32 -3.45
N ALA A 19 -19.73 -3.79 -3.67
CA ALA A 19 -20.98 -4.48 -3.35
C ALA A 19 -21.12 -5.79 -4.14
N ASP A 20 -20.84 -5.73 -5.44
CA ASP A 20 -20.87 -6.88 -6.34
C ASP A 20 -19.91 -8.01 -5.91
N ARG A 21 -18.68 -7.65 -5.51
CA ARG A 21 -17.71 -8.62 -4.99
C ARG A 21 -18.14 -9.19 -3.64
N ALA A 22 -18.68 -8.37 -2.74
CA ALA A 22 -19.14 -8.82 -1.43
C ALA A 22 -20.24 -9.89 -1.54
N LEU A 23 -21.10 -9.77 -2.56
CA LEU A 23 -22.17 -10.74 -2.83
C LEU A 23 -21.67 -12.02 -3.52
N ARG A 24 -20.74 -11.90 -4.48
CA ARG A 24 -20.36 -13.01 -5.36
C ARG A 24 -19.12 -13.79 -4.93
N PHE A 25 -18.16 -13.13 -4.29
CA PHE A 25 -16.86 -13.73 -4.05
C PHE A 25 -16.86 -14.53 -2.75
N LYS A 26 -16.27 -15.72 -2.80
CA LYS A 26 -16.06 -16.58 -1.62
C LYS A 26 -14.74 -16.28 -0.90
N ARG A 27 -13.82 -15.59 -1.58
CA ARG A 27 -12.47 -15.29 -1.09
C ARG A 27 -12.06 -13.91 -1.55
N PHE A 28 -11.46 -13.13 -0.65
CA PHE A 28 -11.05 -11.76 -0.89
C PHE A 28 -9.54 -11.65 -0.78
N ILE A 29 -8.83 -11.81 -1.90
CA ILE A 29 -7.37 -11.77 -1.92
C ILE A 29 -6.89 -10.33 -1.92
N VAL A 30 -5.97 -10.02 -1.00
CA VAL A 30 -5.35 -8.70 -0.81
C VAL A 30 -3.84 -8.87 -0.75
N SER A 31 -3.10 -8.08 -1.53
CA SER A 31 -1.64 -8.13 -1.52
C SER A 31 -1.08 -7.10 -0.54
N VAL A 32 -0.15 -7.53 0.29
CA VAL A 32 0.44 -6.70 1.35
C VAL A 32 1.95 -6.76 1.38
N TYR A 33 2.57 -5.69 1.89
CA TYR A 33 4.02 -5.59 2.04
C TYR A 33 4.40 -5.05 3.43
N PRO A 34 5.04 -5.86 4.28
CA PRO A 34 5.61 -5.39 5.55
C PRO A 34 6.81 -4.47 5.32
N ILE A 35 6.88 -3.36 6.05
CA ILE A 35 7.95 -2.37 5.94
C ILE A 35 8.14 -1.60 7.25
N VAL A 36 9.37 -1.17 7.53
CA VAL A 36 9.65 -0.19 8.58
C VAL A 36 9.73 1.19 7.92
N LEU A 37 8.95 2.16 8.37
CA LEU A 37 8.97 3.54 7.89
C LEU A 37 9.23 4.46 9.09
N ARG A 38 10.25 5.31 9.01
CA ARG A 38 10.65 6.22 10.11
C ARG A 38 10.81 5.49 11.46
N GLY A 39 11.40 4.28 11.41
CA GLY A 39 11.64 3.43 12.59
C GLY A 39 10.43 2.64 13.10
N GLN A 40 9.24 2.81 12.50
CA GLN A 40 8.02 2.12 12.93
C GLN A 40 7.61 1.01 11.96
N GLN A 41 7.26 -0.17 12.49
CA GLN A 41 6.80 -1.31 11.69
C GLN A 41 5.35 -1.10 11.23
N TYR A 42 5.16 -1.21 9.92
CA TYR A 42 3.90 -1.14 9.20
C TYR A 42 3.70 -2.32 8.26
N THR A 43 2.47 -2.51 7.80
CA THR A 43 2.16 -3.28 6.60
C THR A 43 1.35 -2.43 5.64
N ILE A 44 1.81 -2.31 4.40
CA ILE A 44 1.11 -1.56 3.36
C ILE A 44 0.14 -2.50 2.62
N LEU A 45 -1.11 -2.07 2.46
CA LEU A 45 -2.07 -2.67 1.54
C LEU A 45 -1.74 -2.19 0.12
N MET A 46 -1.06 -3.06 -0.63
CA MET A 46 -0.46 -2.72 -1.92
C MET A 46 -1.42 -2.91 -3.09
N ASP A 47 -2.32 -3.89 -2.99
CA ASP A 47 -3.29 -4.19 -4.05
C ASP A 47 -4.51 -4.93 -3.46
N GLY A 48 -5.64 -4.85 -4.14
CA GLY A 48 -6.89 -5.49 -3.74
C GLY A 48 -7.78 -4.62 -2.83
N HIS A 49 -7.69 -3.30 -2.89
CA HIS A 49 -8.49 -2.38 -2.04
C HIS A 49 -10.00 -2.63 -2.14
N HIS A 50 -10.55 -2.86 -3.34
CA HIS A 50 -11.97 -3.22 -3.48
C HIS A 50 -12.28 -4.60 -2.88
N ASN A 51 -11.35 -5.55 -2.91
CA ASN A 51 -11.54 -6.86 -2.25
C ASN A 51 -11.49 -6.70 -0.73
N TYR A 52 -10.60 -5.87 -0.20
CA TYR A 52 -10.53 -5.58 1.23
C TYR A 52 -11.84 -4.93 1.71
N ALA A 53 -12.32 -3.91 0.99
CA ALA A 53 -13.60 -3.26 1.28
C ALA A 53 -14.78 -4.24 1.19
N ALA A 54 -14.78 -5.12 0.19
CA ALA A 54 -15.82 -6.13 0.03
C ALA A 54 -15.78 -7.19 1.14
N ALA A 55 -14.60 -7.61 1.58
CA ALA A 55 -14.43 -8.52 2.72
C ALA A 55 -15.00 -7.90 4.01
N LYS A 56 -14.68 -6.63 4.26
CA LYS A 56 -15.20 -5.86 5.40
C LYS A 56 -16.73 -5.75 5.34
N LEU A 57 -17.29 -5.46 4.15
CA LEU A 57 -18.75 -5.41 3.94
C LEU A 57 -19.42 -6.77 4.17
N ALA A 58 -18.77 -7.86 3.75
CA ALA A 58 -19.24 -9.24 3.97
C ALA A 58 -18.99 -9.76 5.40
N GLY A 59 -18.33 -8.98 6.27
CA GLY A 59 -18.01 -9.39 7.64
C GLY A 59 -16.99 -10.53 7.74
N VAL A 60 -16.14 -10.72 6.73
CA VAL A 60 -15.13 -11.79 6.69
C VAL A 60 -13.72 -11.22 6.59
N ALA A 61 -12.74 -11.98 7.10
CA ALA A 61 -11.34 -11.63 6.95
C ALA A 61 -10.86 -11.85 5.50
N PRO A 62 -10.06 -10.93 4.91
CA PRO A 62 -9.45 -11.16 3.61
C PRO A 62 -8.26 -12.12 3.70
N ASP A 63 -7.93 -12.72 2.56
CA ASP A 63 -6.75 -13.55 2.37
C ASP A 63 -5.54 -12.68 2.02
N TYR A 64 -4.69 -12.43 3.01
CA TYR A 64 -3.46 -11.66 2.80
C TYR A 64 -2.38 -12.48 2.07
N ARG A 65 -1.88 -11.94 0.97
CA ARG A 65 -0.78 -12.51 0.18
C ARG A 65 0.40 -11.55 0.09
N PRO A 66 1.63 -12.04 -0.06
CA PRO A 66 2.74 -11.16 -0.43
C PRO A 66 2.47 -10.55 -1.81
N ILE A 67 3.03 -9.36 -2.03
CA ILE A 67 3.10 -8.76 -3.37
C ILE A 67 3.79 -9.68 -4.39
N GLY A 68 3.47 -9.47 -5.68
CA GLY A 68 3.96 -10.30 -6.77
C GLY A 68 5.49 -10.31 -6.90
N LYS A 69 6.05 -11.42 -7.41
CA LYS A 69 7.50 -11.65 -7.53
C LYS A 69 8.26 -10.52 -8.24
N LYS A 70 7.66 -9.92 -9.27
CA LYS A 70 8.27 -8.78 -10.00
C LYS A 70 8.48 -7.58 -9.09
N VAL A 71 7.47 -7.22 -8.30
CA VAL A 71 7.54 -6.08 -7.37
C VAL A 71 8.52 -6.38 -6.24
N LEU A 72 8.49 -7.60 -5.69
CA LEU A 72 9.47 -8.05 -4.70
C LEU A 72 10.91 -7.95 -5.20
N LYS A 73 11.18 -8.33 -6.45
CA LYS A 73 12.52 -8.23 -7.06
C LYS A 73 12.99 -6.78 -7.14
N ILE A 74 12.10 -5.86 -7.54
CA ILE A 74 12.42 -4.43 -7.64
C ILE A 74 12.73 -3.87 -6.25
N ILE A 75 11.82 -4.06 -5.28
CA ILE A 75 11.99 -3.54 -3.92
C ILE A 75 13.19 -4.19 -3.22
N GLY A 76 13.42 -5.48 -3.46
CA GLY A 76 14.54 -6.23 -2.88
C GLY A 76 15.91 -5.78 -3.39
N GLY A 77 15.97 -5.07 -4.53
CA GLY A 77 17.19 -4.45 -5.03
C GLY A 77 17.51 -3.09 -4.39
N LEU A 78 16.60 -2.52 -3.60
CA LEU A 78 16.79 -1.23 -2.93
C LEU A 78 17.41 -1.42 -1.54
N SER A 79 18.31 -0.50 -1.16
CA SER A 79 18.73 -0.34 0.23
C SER A 79 17.54 0.00 1.13
N GLU A 80 17.71 -0.12 2.45
CA GLU A 80 16.66 0.20 3.39
C GLU A 80 16.20 1.66 3.28
N ALA A 81 17.15 2.60 3.18
CA ALA A 81 16.85 4.02 3.03
C ALA A 81 16.08 4.31 1.73
N GLU A 82 16.55 3.79 0.59
CA GLU A 82 15.85 3.95 -0.69
C GLU A 82 14.44 3.36 -0.66
N ARG A 83 14.26 2.24 0.02
CA ARG A 83 12.96 1.59 0.18
C ARG A 83 12.01 2.43 1.02
N GLN A 84 12.48 2.95 2.16
CA GLN A 84 11.69 3.87 2.98
C GLN A 84 11.28 5.10 2.18
N GLY A 85 12.23 5.75 1.51
CA GLY A 85 11.95 6.93 0.71
C GLY A 85 11.04 6.63 -0.48
N LEU A 86 11.17 5.48 -1.15
CA LEU A 86 10.23 5.05 -2.20
C LEU A 86 8.80 5.08 -1.67
N PHE A 87 8.54 4.41 -0.54
CA PHE A 87 7.20 4.27 0.00
C PHE A 87 6.65 5.54 0.63
N ILE A 88 7.48 6.35 1.30
CA ILE A 88 7.06 7.64 1.89
C ILE A 88 6.71 8.64 0.79
N ASN A 89 7.53 8.71 -0.27
CA ASN A 89 7.42 9.77 -1.27
C ASN A 89 6.44 9.44 -2.41
N ASN A 90 6.13 8.16 -2.66
CA ASN A 90 5.25 7.73 -3.74
C ASN A 90 3.93 7.21 -3.18
N VAL A 91 3.03 8.15 -2.88
CA VAL A 91 1.64 7.87 -2.51
C VAL A 91 0.75 7.75 -3.75
N THR A 92 -0.38 7.03 -3.65
CA THR A 92 -1.25 6.76 -4.80
C THR A 92 -2.25 7.88 -5.07
N ASP A 93 -3.21 8.07 -4.16
CA ASP A 93 -4.28 9.07 -4.32
C ASP A 93 -4.56 9.86 -3.03
N SER A 94 -3.86 9.55 -1.95
CA SER A 94 -4.06 10.13 -0.62
C SER A 94 -2.84 9.95 0.27
N ASN A 95 -2.80 10.71 1.38
CA ASN A 95 -1.83 10.47 2.45
C ASN A 95 -2.02 9.07 3.02
N TYR A 96 -0.94 8.49 3.57
CA TYR A 96 -1.08 7.24 4.31
C TYR A 96 -2.11 7.38 5.43
N TYR A 97 -2.96 6.37 5.54
CA TYR A 97 -3.95 6.24 6.60
C TYR A 97 -3.96 4.83 7.15
N TYR A 98 -4.36 4.69 8.41
CA TYR A 98 -4.65 3.42 9.03
C TYR A 98 -5.91 2.82 8.42
N VAL A 99 -5.80 1.64 7.81
CA VAL A 99 -6.92 1.04 7.06
C VAL A 99 -8.13 0.75 7.96
N GLU A 100 -7.88 0.42 9.23
CA GLU A 100 -8.94 0.13 10.19
C GLU A 100 -9.74 1.37 10.61
N THR A 101 -9.05 2.48 10.93
CA THR A 101 -9.67 3.68 11.50
C THR A 101 -9.94 4.79 10.49
N GLY A 102 -9.24 4.79 9.35
CA GLY A 102 -9.28 5.87 8.37
C GLY A 102 -8.43 7.09 8.76
N GLU A 103 -7.81 7.09 9.94
CA GLU A 103 -6.98 8.19 10.43
C GLU A 103 -5.68 8.30 9.66
N VAL A 104 -5.24 9.52 9.40
CA VAL A 104 -3.98 9.81 8.71
C VAL A 104 -2.79 9.46 9.60
N VAL A 105 -1.79 8.82 9.00
CA VAL A 105 -0.50 8.51 9.65
C VAL A 105 0.36 9.77 9.62
N GLN A 106 0.31 10.55 10.71
CA GLN A 106 0.86 11.90 10.79
C GLN A 106 2.37 11.95 10.50
N GLU A 107 3.12 10.98 11.00
CA GLU A 107 4.57 10.89 10.82
C GLU A 107 4.98 10.65 9.35
N LEU A 108 4.07 10.20 8.49
CA LEU A 108 4.35 9.94 7.08
C LEU A 108 3.86 11.07 6.15
N LEU A 109 3.39 12.20 6.69
CA LEU A 109 2.87 13.32 5.90
C LEU A 109 3.96 14.05 5.10
N LEU A 110 5.13 14.22 5.70
CA LEU A 110 6.23 14.91 5.04
C LEU A 110 7.05 13.94 4.21
N PRO A 111 7.52 14.35 3.02
CA PRO A 111 8.41 13.54 2.22
C PRO A 111 9.71 13.24 2.98
N ASP A 112 10.34 12.12 2.64
CA ASP A 112 11.71 11.83 3.02
C ASP A 112 12.66 12.44 1.99
N THR A 113 13.29 13.55 2.37
CA THR A 113 14.27 14.29 1.56
C THR A 113 15.71 13.80 1.77
N SER A 114 15.91 12.76 2.60
CA SER A 114 17.26 12.21 2.85
C SER A 114 17.75 11.29 1.72
N VAL A 115 16.86 10.90 0.82
CA VAL A 115 17.17 10.10 -0.37
C VAL A 115 16.86 10.86 -1.66
N LYS A 116 17.51 10.45 -2.76
CA LYS A 116 17.18 10.96 -4.08
C LYS A 116 15.72 10.61 -4.42
N PHE A 117 14.95 11.61 -4.82
CA PHE A 117 13.59 11.38 -5.30
C PHE A 117 13.61 10.49 -6.54
N GLN A 118 12.79 9.44 -6.49
CA GLN A 118 12.52 8.55 -7.60
C GLN A 118 11.10 8.83 -8.08
N ALA A 119 10.96 9.30 -9.31
CA ALA A 119 9.66 9.52 -9.93
C ALA A 119 9.68 9.12 -11.41
N HIS A 120 8.55 8.58 -11.85
CA HIS A 120 8.32 8.12 -13.21
C HIS A 120 7.04 8.75 -13.77
N ALA A 121 7.09 9.25 -14.99
CA ALA A 121 5.92 9.70 -15.74
C ALA A 121 6.04 9.24 -17.19
N GLY A 122 4.98 8.67 -17.76
CA GLY A 122 5.00 8.16 -19.14
C GLY A 122 6.09 7.11 -19.40
N ASN A 123 6.42 6.26 -18.42
CA ASN A 123 7.53 5.30 -18.44
C ASN A 123 8.94 5.93 -18.57
N GLN A 124 9.10 7.21 -18.19
CA GLN A 124 10.38 7.91 -18.15
C GLN A 124 10.74 8.40 -16.74
N TRP A 125 12.03 8.36 -16.41
CA TRP A 125 12.56 8.91 -15.15
C TRP A 125 12.52 10.44 -15.17
N ILE A 126 11.90 11.05 -14.16
CA ILE A 126 11.74 12.51 -14.09
C ILE A 126 13.00 13.19 -13.52
N PHE A 127 13.67 12.54 -12.56
CA PHE A 127 14.84 13.11 -11.85
C PHE A 127 16.19 12.49 -12.28
N GLY A 128 16.23 11.95 -13.50
CA GLY A 128 17.36 11.17 -14.00
C GLY A 128 17.43 9.77 -13.40
N LYS A 129 18.30 8.92 -13.97
CA LYS A 129 18.60 7.59 -13.41
C LYS A 129 19.39 7.71 -12.11
#